data_AF-A0A897MRV6-F1
#
_entry.id   AF-A0A897MRV6-F1
#
_cell.length_a   1.000
_cell.length_b   1.000
_cell.length_c   1.000
_cell.angle_alpha   90.00
_cell.angle_beta   90.00
_cell.angle_gamma   90.00
#
_symmetry.space_group_name_H-M   'P 1'
#
loop_
_entity.id
_entity.type
_entity.pdbx_description
1 polymer ?
#
loop_
_entity_poly.entity_id
_entity_poly.type
_entity_poly.pdbx_seq_one_letter_code
_entity_poly.pdbx_strand_id
1 'polypeptide(L)'
;MFEEFSSGYYFGRLYVEPFDGDRAVMQREQHEQVNEELYATGDGVERLDAPLVMKLDRQHFSVHGDSGIPPDTIAVPESIIDGAGIENPPTLSEVFLAKRDHARKLLGMFGQPSARTDTPDGGSTSGR
;
A
#
# COMPACT_ATOMS: atom_id res chain seq x y z
N MET A 1 14.75 -0.73 6.36
CA MET A 1 15.58 -1.96 6.39
C MET A 1 14.96 -3.00 5.45
N PHE A 2 15.10 -2.79 4.15
CA PHE A 2 14.63 -3.72 3.11
C PHE A 2 15.86 -4.29 2.40
N GLU A 3 15.87 -5.60 2.14
CA GLU A 3 16.99 -6.29 1.51
C GLU A 3 16.64 -6.71 0.08
N GLU A 4 17.63 -6.75 -0.81
CA GLU A 4 17.38 -7.24 -2.17
C GLU A 4 17.03 -8.74 -2.14
N PHE A 5 15.83 -9.07 -2.61
CA PHE A 5 15.35 -10.45 -2.66
C PHE A 5 15.31 -10.98 -4.10
N SER A 6 14.88 -10.14 -5.05
CA SER A 6 14.76 -10.53 -6.45
C SER A 6 14.94 -9.33 -7.38
N SER A 7 14.96 -9.61 -8.69
CA SER A 7 15.00 -8.57 -9.72
C SER A 7 13.84 -7.58 -9.64
N GLY A 8 12.69 -7.99 -9.08
CA GLY A 8 11.49 -7.16 -8.98
C GLY A 8 11.15 -6.67 -7.57
N TYR A 9 11.76 -7.24 -6.53
CA TYR A 9 11.36 -7.00 -5.14
C TYR A 9 12.52 -6.90 -4.17
N TYR A 10 12.34 -6.02 -3.19
CA TYR A 10 13.00 -6.08 -1.89
C TYR A 10 12.13 -6.84 -0.89
N PHE A 11 12.74 -7.38 0.17
CA PHE A 11 12.09 -8.09 1.26
C PHE A 11 12.34 -7.39 2.58
N GLY A 12 11.33 -7.37 3.45
CA GLY A 12 11.43 -6.81 4.79
C GLY A 12 10.38 -7.40 5.72
N ARG A 13 10.42 -6.98 6.98
CA ARG A 13 9.44 -7.38 8.00
C ARG A 13 8.87 -6.13 8.65
N LEU A 14 7.55 -6.06 8.72
CA LEU A 14 6.82 -4.95 9.33
C LEU A 14 5.70 -5.52 10.21
N TYR A 15 5.33 -4.80 11.26
CA TYR A 15 4.09 -5.08 11.98
C TYR A 15 2.92 -4.74 11.09
N VAL A 16 1.99 -5.69 10.92
CA VAL A 16 0.78 -5.50 10.13
C VAL A 16 -0.38 -5.31 11.09
N GLU A 17 -1.06 -4.19 10.95
CA GLU A 17 -2.22 -3.80 11.74
C GLU A 17 -3.44 -3.58 10.86
N PRO A 18 -4.66 -3.90 11.36
CA PRO A 18 -5.88 -3.60 10.63
C PRO A 18 -6.12 -2.09 10.61
N PHE A 19 -6.63 -1.59 9.50
CA PHE A 19 -6.94 -0.19 9.29
C PHE A 19 -8.31 -0.03 8.65
N ASP A 20 -9.11 0.91 9.15
CA ASP A 20 -10.46 1.20 8.66
C ASP A 20 -10.47 2.03 7.36
N GLY A 21 -9.30 2.48 6.90
CA GLY A 21 -9.18 3.25 5.67
C GLY A 21 -9.23 2.40 4.40
N ASP A 22 -9.46 3.07 3.26
CA ASP A 22 -9.55 2.42 1.94
C ASP A 22 -8.18 2.00 1.37
N ARG A 23 -7.09 2.53 1.94
CA ARG A 23 -5.72 2.34 1.43
C ARG A 23 -4.75 1.99 2.55
N ALA A 24 -3.75 1.19 2.22
CA ALA A 24 -2.67 0.88 3.13
C ALA A 24 -1.80 2.11 3.40
N VAL A 25 -1.35 2.24 4.64
CA VAL A 25 -0.52 3.34 5.11
C VAL A 25 0.61 2.83 5.99
N MET A 26 1.75 3.50 5.95
CA MET A 26 2.88 3.30 6.88
C MET A 26 3.32 4.66 7.42
N GLN A 27 4.20 4.67 8.43
CA GLN A 27 4.73 5.91 8.99
C GLN A 27 5.29 6.82 7.87
N ARG A 28 4.87 8.09 7.85
CA ARG A 28 5.29 9.07 6.83
C ARG A 28 6.81 9.18 6.68
N GLU A 29 7.54 9.34 7.77
CA GLU A 29 9.01 9.51 7.73
C GLU A 29 9.69 8.28 7.11
N GLN A 30 9.26 7.07 7.48
CA GLN A 30 9.78 5.84 6.86
C GLN A 30 9.36 5.71 5.40
N HIS A 31 8.14 6.09 5.04
CA HIS A 31 7.69 6.10 3.65
C HIS A 31 8.57 7.00 2.78
N GLU A 32 8.87 8.20 3.25
CA GLU A 32 9.72 9.16 2.56
C GLU A 32 11.17 8.65 2.45
N GLN A 33 11.71 8.09 3.54
CA GLN A 33 13.05 7.49 3.55
C GLN A 33 13.16 6.31 2.57
N VAL A 34 12.18 5.41 2.55
CA VAL A 34 12.16 4.29 1.59
C VAL A 34 12.06 4.80 0.14
N ASN A 35 11.27 5.85 -0.10
CA ASN A 35 11.24 6.48 -1.42
C ASN A 35 12.60 7.06 -1.80
N GLU A 36 13.26 7.77 -0.88
CA GLU A 36 14.57 8.36 -1.11
C GLU A 36 15.62 7.28 -1.42
N GLU A 37 15.66 6.20 -0.65
CA GLU A 37 16.70 5.17 -0.80
C GLU A 37 16.48 4.26 -2.01
N LEU A 38 15.21 3.93 -2.34
CA LEU A 38 14.91 2.84 -3.28
C LEU A 38 14.18 3.31 -4.54
N TYR A 39 13.49 4.46 -4.49
CA TYR A 39 12.73 4.99 -5.62
C TYR A 39 13.39 6.22 -6.21
N ALA A 40 14.19 6.98 -5.47
CA ALA A 40 14.95 8.06 -6.03
C ALA A 40 16.13 7.52 -6.87
N THR A 41 16.35 8.17 -8.00
CA THR A 41 17.57 8.10 -8.79
C THR A 41 18.71 8.94 -8.19
N GLY A 42 18.41 9.85 -7.26
CA GLY A 42 19.39 10.76 -6.68
C GLY A 42 19.76 11.92 -7.60
N ASP A 43 18.99 12.15 -8.67
CA ASP A 43 19.18 13.26 -9.61
C ASP A 43 18.05 14.29 -9.43
N GLY A 44 18.42 15.50 -9.00
CA GLY A 44 17.49 16.61 -8.86
C GLY A 44 16.48 16.48 -7.70
N VAL A 45 15.31 17.09 -7.88
CA VAL A 45 14.22 17.10 -6.89
C VAL A 45 13.24 15.99 -7.23
N GLU A 46 13.23 14.93 -6.42
CA GLU A 46 12.30 13.80 -6.59
C GLU A 46 11.19 13.79 -5.54
N ARG A 47 10.03 13.25 -5.92
CA ARG A 47 8.89 13.10 -5.01
C ARG A 47 9.10 11.91 -4.09
N LEU A 48 9.23 12.19 -2.79
CA LEU A 48 9.34 11.19 -1.74
C LEU A 48 7.99 10.70 -1.22
N ASP A 49 6.91 11.34 -1.68
CA ASP A 49 5.53 11.03 -1.33
C ASP A 49 4.83 10.15 -2.39
N ALA A 50 5.59 9.61 -3.35
CA ALA A 50 5.06 8.68 -4.34
C ALA A 50 4.59 7.37 -3.66
N PRO A 51 3.45 6.79 -4.07
CA PRO A 51 2.96 5.57 -3.47
C PRO A 51 3.94 4.42 -3.71
N LEU A 52 4.30 3.74 -2.63
CA LEU A 52 5.05 2.49 -2.70
C LEU A 52 4.10 1.37 -3.09
N VAL A 53 4.57 0.36 -3.83
CA VAL A 53 3.80 -0.86 -4.07
C VAL A 53 4.38 -1.98 -3.25
N MET A 54 3.61 -2.46 -2.29
CA MET A 54 3.98 -3.60 -1.46
C MET A 54 3.13 -4.81 -1.79
N LYS A 55 3.61 -5.96 -1.35
CA LYS A 55 2.93 -7.23 -1.45
C LYS A 55 3.00 -7.96 -0.11
N LEU A 56 1.85 -8.47 0.31
CA LEU A 56 1.65 -9.32 1.48
C LEU A 56 1.00 -10.63 1.01
N ASP A 57 1.60 -11.76 1.37
CA ASP A 57 1.28 -13.08 0.80
C ASP A 57 1.18 -13.07 -0.74
N ARG A 58 -0.02 -12.96 -1.32
CA ARG A 58 -0.29 -12.95 -2.77
C ARG A 58 -0.91 -11.65 -3.27
N GLN A 59 -1.18 -10.69 -2.39
CA GLN A 59 -1.87 -9.45 -2.74
C GLN A 59 -0.90 -8.28 -2.86
N HIS A 60 -0.99 -7.53 -3.96
CA HIS A 60 -0.29 -6.27 -4.17
C HIS A 60 -1.20 -5.09 -3.83
N PHE A 61 -0.64 -4.06 -3.21
CA PHE A 61 -1.37 -2.85 -2.85
C PHE A 61 -0.44 -1.64 -2.77
N SER A 62 -1.03 -0.46 -2.97
CA SER A 62 -0.33 0.81 -2.79
C SER A 62 -0.29 1.22 -1.33
N VAL A 63 0.86 1.69 -0.87
CA VAL A 63 1.12 2.15 0.48
C VAL A 63 1.48 3.63 0.45
N HIS A 64 0.87 4.41 1.34
CA HIS A 64 1.10 5.83 1.48
C HIS A 64 1.68 6.19 2.85
N GLY A 65 2.33 7.35 2.96
CA GLY A 65 2.83 7.88 4.22
C GLY A 65 1.75 8.57 5.05
N ASP A 66 1.58 8.13 6.31
CA ASP A 66 0.70 8.74 7.30
C ASP A 66 1.45 8.96 8.63
N SER A 67 1.26 10.12 9.25
CA SER A 67 1.95 10.49 10.48
C SER A 67 1.35 9.87 11.75
N GLY A 68 0.17 9.26 11.66
CA GLY A 68 -0.50 8.56 12.76
C GLY A 68 -0.07 7.11 12.94
N ILE A 69 0.75 6.58 12.02
CA ILE A 69 1.18 5.18 12.06
C ILE A 69 2.52 5.06 12.79
N PRO A 70 2.67 4.10 13.72
CA PRO A 70 3.93 3.85 14.39
C PRO A 70 5.06 3.47 13.40
N PRO A 71 6.32 3.68 13.78
CA PRO A 71 7.44 3.17 13.01
C PRO A 71 7.36 1.64 12.86
N ASP A 72 7.92 1.12 11.76
CA ASP A 72 8.04 -0.32 11.45
C ASP A 72 6.67 -1.02 11.37
N THR A 73 5.63 -0.23 11.14
CA THR A 73 4.25 -0.68 11.10
C THR A 73 3.60 -0.28 9.79
N ILE A 74 2.81 -1.20 9.25
CA ILE A 74 1.93 -0.96 8.12
C ILE A 74 0.49 -1.24 8.55
N ALA A 75 -0.34 -0.23 8.42
CA ALA A 75 -1.77 -0.30 8.63
C ALA A 75 -2.41 -0.64 7.28
N VAL A 76 -3.12 -1.77 7.20
CA VAL A 76 -3.71 -2.27 5.96
C VAL A 76 -5.22 -2.50 6.13
N PRO A 77 -6.03 -2.25 5.08
CA PRO A 77 -7.46 -2.55 5.09
C PRO A 77 -7.76 -4.00 5.48
N GLU A 78 -8.87 -4.24 6.19
CA GLU A 78 -9.26 -5.58 6.62
C GLU A 78 -9.38 -6.58 5.46
N SER A 79 -9.80 -6.13 4.27
CA SER A 79 -9.86 -6.97 3.07
C SER A 79 -8.50 -7.51 2.62
N ILE A 80 -7.40 -6.82 2.96
CA ILE A 80 -6.04 -7.27 2.69
C ILE A 80 -5.56 -8.21 3.80
N ILE A 81 -5.91 -7.96 5.06
CA ILE A 81 -5.62 -8.88 6.18
C ILE A 81 -6.22 -10.26 5.90
N ASP A 82 -7.50 -10.29 5.56
CA ASP A 82 -8.26 -11.51 5.27
C ASP A 82 -7.68 -12.25 4.05
N GLY A 83 -7.44 -11.51 2.96
CA GLY A 83 -6.88 -12.10 1.74
C GLY A 83 -5.44 -12.59 1.88
N ALA A 84 -4.67 -12.05 2.83
CA ALA A 84 -3.33 -12.52 3.18
C ALA A 84 -3.33 -13.66 4.21
N GLY A 85 -4.49 -14.01 4.77
CA GLY A 85 -4.61 -15.06 5.78
C GLY A 85 -3.91 -14.70 7.10
N ILE A 86 -3.87 -13.41 7.46
CA ILE A 86 -3.26 -12.97 8.71
C ILE A 86 -4.23 -13.16 9.86
N GLU A 87 -3.85 -14.04 10.79
CA GLU A 87 -4.61 -14.32 12.00
C GLU A 87 -4.07 -13.50 13.19
N ASN A 88 -4.96 -12.91 13.98
CA ASN A 88 -4.65 -12.15 15.21
C ASN A 88 -3.66 -10.97 15.02
N PRO A 89 -3.97 -9.97 14.16
CA PRO A 89 -3.16 -8.76 14.08
C PRO A 89 -3.34 -7.88 15.35
N PRO A 90 -2.35 -7.07 15.78
CA PRO A 90 -1.03 -6.82 15.18
C PRO A 90 -0.10 -8.03 15.16
N THR A 91 0.54 -8.29 14.02
CA THR A 91 1.58 -9.33 13.93
C THR A 91 2.72 -8.95 12.99
N LEU A 92 3.94 -9.38 13.33
CA LEU A 92 5.12 -9.16 12.50
C LEU A 92 5.06 -10.07 11.27
N SER A 93 4.91 -9.47 10.10
CA SER A 93 4.73 -10.21 8.84
C SER A 93 5.80 -9.86 7.81
N GLU A 94 6.02 -10.81 6.92
CA GLU A 94 6.92 -10.67 5.78
C GLU A 94 6.27 -9.86 4.67
N VAL A 95 6.95 -8.79 4.24
CA VAL A 95 6.46 -7.87 3.21
C VAL A 95 7.46 -7.79 2.06
N PHE A 96 6.93 -7.71 0.85
CA PHE A 96 7.73 -7.55 -0.35
C PHE A 96 7.48 -6.17 -0.95
N LEU A 97 8.52 -5.34 -1.05
CA LEU A 97 8.44 -4.03 -1.66
C LEU A 97 8.85 -4.12 -3.14
N ALA A 98 7.97 -3.74 -4.05
CA ALA A 98 8.29 -3.71 -5.46
C ALA A 98 9.33 -2.63 -5.77
N LYS A 99 10.34 -2.97 -6.58
CA LYS A 99 11.31 -1.99 -7.09
C LYS A 99 10.62 -0.95 -7.98
N ARG A 100 11.18 0.26 -8.10
CA ARG A 100 10.60 1.40 -8.85
C ARG A 100 9.97 1.02 -10.20
N ASP A 101 10.74 0.39 -11.09
CA ASP A 101 10.24 -0.02 -12.42
C ASP A 101 9.12 -1.05 -12.37
N HIS A 102 9.15 -1.95 -11.38
CA HIS A 102 8.12 -2.96 -11.20
C HIS A 102 6.84 -2.33 -10.62
N ALA A 103 6.98 -1.45 -9.63
CA ALA A 103 5.87 -0.71 -9.04
C ALA A 103 5.12 0.14 -10.08
N ARG A 104 5.84 0.84 -10.97
CA ARG A 104 5.22 1.61 -12.07
C ARG A 104 4.36 0.75 -13.00
N LYS A 105 4.79 -0.49 -13.28
CA LYS A 105 4.01 -1.44 -14.09
C LYS A 105 2.75 -1.90 -13.35
N LEU A 106 2.87 -2.21 -12.07
CA LEU A 106 1.76 -2.67 -11.23
C LEU A 106 0.70 -1.57 -11.06
N LEU A 107 1.11 -0.33 -10.79
CA LEU A 107 0.19 0.82 -10.68
C LEU A 107 -0.60 1.08 -11.97
N GLY A 108 0.02 0.85 -13.14
CA GLY A 108 -0.66 0.95 -14.42
C GLY A 108 -1.69 -0.16 -14.69
N MET A 109 -1.54 -1.32 -14.05
CA MET A 109 -2.44 -2.47 -14.22
C MET A 109 -3.60 -2.48 -13.22
N PHE A 110 -3.34 -2.08 -11.97
CA PHE A 110 -4.30 -2.14 -10.86
C PHE A 110 -4.93 -0.78 -10.52
N GLY A 111 -4.88 0.18 -11.45
CA GLY A 111 -5.27 1.57 -11.25
C GLY A 111 -6.46 1.75 -10.32
N GLN A 112 -6.19 2.41 -9.18
CA GLN A 112 -7.05 2.85 -8.07
C GLN A 112 -8.36 2.08 -7.88
N PRO A 113 -8.65 1.51 -6.69
CA PRO A 113 -10.01 1.08 -6.39
C PRO A 113 -10.91 2.31 -6.56
N SER A 114 -11.58 2.38 -7.70
CA SER A 114 -12.57 3.39 -7.95
C SER A 114 -13.63 3.03 -6.95
N ALA A 115 -13.73 3.82 -5.88
CA ALA A 115 -14.86 3.79 -4.97
C ALA A 115 -16.10 3.74 -5.86
N ARG A 116 -16.66 2.54 -6.03
CA ARG A 116 -17.96 2.39 -6.63
C ARG A 116 -18.88 2.90 -5.55
N THR A 117 -19.10 4.21 -5.55
CA THR A 117 -20.28 4.79 -4.93
C THR A 117 -21.45 4.24 -5.72
N ASP A 118 -21.89 3.06 -5.33
CA ASP A 118 -23.21 2.53 -5.67
C ASP A 118 -24.20 3.53 -5.09
N THR A 119 -24.51 4.54 -5.90
CA THR A 119 -25.54 5.51 -5.59
C THR A 119 -26.84 4.76 -5.74
N PRO A 120 -27.64 4.55 -4.68
CA PRO A 120 -28.93 3.91 -4.83
C PRO A 120 -29.81 4.82 -5.70
N ASP A 121 -30.15 4.34 -6.89
CA ASP A 121 -31.12 4.96 -7.79
C ASP A 121 -32.52 4.86 -7.17
N GLY A 122 -32.83 5.83 -6.30
CA GLY A 122 -34.14 6.07 -5.75
C GLY A 122 -34.75 7.30 -6.39
N GLY A 123 -35.54 7.12 -7.46
CA GLY A 123 -36.13 8.23 -8.21
C GLY A 123 -37.46 7.88 -8.89
N SER A 124 -38.53 7.86 -8.09
CA SER A 124 -39.94 7.81 -8.50
C SER A 124 -40.26 8.58 -9.78
N THR A 125 -41.02 7.96 -10.69
CA THR A 125 -41.86 8.71 -11.64
C THR A 125 -43.30 8.25 -11.53
N SER A 126 -44.13 9.14 -10.97
CA SER A 126 -45.58 9.09 -11.05
C SER A 126 -46.01 9.36 -12.50
N GLY A 127 -46.81 8.46 -13.07
CA GLY A 127 -47.41 8.59 -14.39
C GLY A 127 -48.94 8.69 -14.28
N ARG A 128 -49.39 9.92 -14.47
CA ARG A 128 -50.74 10.48 -14.72
C ARG A 128 -51.89 9.54 -15.10
#